data_AF-A0A7W5X2V5-F1
#
_entry.id   AF-A0A7W5X2V5-F1
#
_cell.length_a   1.000
_cell.length_b   1.000
_cell.length_c   1.000
_cell.angle_alpha   90.00
_cell.angle_beta   90.00
_cell.angle_gamma   90.00
#
_symmetry.space_group_name_H-M   'P 1'
#
loop_
_entity.id
_entity.type
_entity.pdbx_description
1 polymer ?
#
loop_
_entity_poly.entity_id
_entity_poly.type
_entity_poly.pdbx_seq_one_letter_code
_entity_poly.pdbx_strand_id
1 'polypeptide(L)'
;MNIAAPLATNPASAYAQKVFVLQGGGALGSYQAGAFEALREHNIEPDWIAGISIGAINAAIMAGNVPGERLEKLRSFWNKVSVQMPVDLLMEKRRETNPFYRTVSSWWVSAFGVPGFFSPWQIPSWFQARGSAGATSIYDTGQLRQTLLDHVDFDRINHGPVRLSLGAVNVRTGNFAFFDNHDIEIGPEHVMASGALPPGFPAIKIGNEYYWDGGLVSNTPLTYVLRNGAAIDTVVFQVDLFSAVGPLPQDLEEVEERRKDITYSSRTRLNTDLFLERHRLRRSIAELYARLPDEAKADPAIQKLRDHCSEYSVTIIHLIYRNKQFRSHSKDYEFSALSMHEHWEAGRHDARKALNAEDWRVPPSAEDGLKVYDLDQRTRSRRHSS
;
A
#
# COMPACT_ATOMS: atom_id res chain seq x y z
N MET A 1 -28.01 -15.92 26.02
CA MET A 1 -26.83 -15.09 26.35
C MET A 1 -25.69 -15.53 25.46
N ASN A 2 -25.43 -14.80 24.38
CA ASN A 2 -24.21 -14.99 23.58
C ASN A 2 -23.06 -14.41 24.40
N ILE A 3 -22.26 -15.27 24.99
CA ILE A 3 -21.00 -14.88 25.62
C ILE A 3 -20.10 -14.49 24.45
N ALA A 4 -19.88 -13.18 24.27
CA ALA A 4 -18.89 -12.67 23.35
C ALA A 4 -17.55 -13.36 23.65
N ALA A 5 -16.95 -13.98 22.64
CA ALA A 5 -15.61 -14.53 22.77
C ALA A 5 -14.69 -13.43 23.31
N PRO A 6 -13.81 -13.71 24.28
CA PRO A 6 -12.88 -12.72 24.79
C PRO A 6 -12.08 -12.16 23.60
N LEU A 7 -12.13 -10.85 23.42
CA LEU A 7 -11.36 -10.14 22.39
C LEU A 7 -9.90 -10.58 22.53
N ALA A 8 -9.34 -11.14 21.45
CA ALA A 8 -7.93 -11.51 21.42
C ALA A 8 -7.10 -10.27 21.81
N THR A 9 -6.14 -10.45 22.71
CA THR A 9 -5.16 -9.42 23.08
C THR A 9 -4.49 -8.90 21.81
N ASN A 10 -4.46 -7.57 21.62
CA ASN A 10 -3.83 -6.97 20.45
C ASN A 10 -2.36 -7.42 20.37
N PRO A 11 -1.96 -8.19 19.34
CA PRO A 11 -0.62 -8.77 19.24
C PRO A 11 0.46 -7.71 18.92
N ALA A 12 0.04 -6.51 18.49
CA ALA A 12 0.89 -5.35 18.26
C ALA A 12 0.93 -4.38 19.44
N SER A 13 0.41 -4.76 20.62
CA SER A 13 0.32 -3.88 21.80
C SER A 13 1.67 -3.42 22.35
N ALA A 14 2.74 -4.18 22.09
CA ALA A 14 4.11 -3.83 22.50
C ALA A 14 4.75 -2.74 21.62
N TYR A 15 4.13 -2.36 20.49
CA TYR A 15 4.63 -1.32 19.60
C TYR A 15 3.93 0.01 19.88
N ALA A 16 4.73 1.07 20.01
CA ALA A 16 4.25 2.43 20.19
C ALA A 16 3.52 2.95 18.95
N GLN A 17 3.91 2.51 17.76
CA GLN A 17 3.30 2.91 16.48
C GLN A 17 2.98 1.70 15.59
N LYS A 18 1.78 1.69 15.00
CA LYS A 18 1.38 0.77 13.93
C LYS A 18 1.23 1.53 12.63
N VAL A 19 1.99 1.13 11.60
CA VAL A 19 1.99 1.77 10.29
C VAL A 19 1.50 0.78 9.24
N PHE A 20 0.56 1.18 8.40
CA PHE A 20 0.12 0.40 7.26
C PHE A 20 0.74 0.97 5.98
N VAL A 21 1.43 0.13 5.23
CA VAL A 21 2.06 0.49 3.95
C VAL A 21 1.35 -0.25 2.84
N LEU A 22 0.60 0.48 2.02
CA LEU A 22 -0.29 -0.07 1.01
C LEU A 22 0.25 0.20 -0.40
N GLN A 23 0.68 -0.87 -1.08
CA GLN A 23 1.24 -0.82 -2.43
C GLN A 23 0.20 -0.44 -3.49
N GLY A 24 0.62 0.15 -4.61
CA GLY A 24 -0.22 0.24 -5.80
C GLY A 24 -0.44 -1.11 -6.50
N GLY A 25 -1.59 -1.28 -7.16
CA GLY A 25 -1.91 -2.51 -7.90
C GLY A 25 -3.33 -2.64 -8.46
N GLY A 26 -4.04 -1.51 -8.63
CA GLY A 26 -5.36 -1.50 -9.26
C GLY A 26 -6.36 -2.44 -8.59
N ALA A 27 -7.00 -3.32 -9.35
CA ALA A 27 -8.02 -4.25 -8.85
C ALA A 27 -7.54 -5.16 -7.70
N LEU A 28 -6.23 -5.47 -7.64
CA LEU A 28 -5.64 -6.28 -6.56
C LEU A 28 -5.76 -5.61 -5.17
N GLY A 29 -6.10 -4.31 -5.10
CA GLY A 29 -6.25 -3.58 -3.85
C GLY A 29 -7.30 -4.16 -2.89
N SER A 30 -8.23 -5.00 -3.33
CA SER A 30 -9.17 -5.66 -2.42
C SER A 30 -8.47 -6.68 -1.50
N TYR A 31 -7.29 -7.18 -1.88
CA TYR A 31 -6.41 -7.93 -0.98
C TYR A 31 -6.00 -7.11 0.25
N GLN A 32 -5.70 -5.82 0.08
CA GLN A 32 -5.37 -4.93 1.20
C GLN A 32 -6.57 -4.74 2.13
N ALA A 33 -7.77 -4.64 1.58
CA ALA A 33 -8.99 -4.51 2.38
C ALA A 33 -9.27 -5.80 3.17
N GLY A 34 -8.99 -6.97 2.59
CA GLY A 34 -8.99 -8.26 3.29
C GLY A 34 -7.97 -8.36 4.41
N ALA A 35 -6.73 -7.93 4.15
CA ALA A 35 -5.68 -7.88 5.18
C ALA A 35 -6.08 -6.95 6.33
N PHE A 36 -6.64 -5.77 6.02
CA PHE A 36 -7.15 -4.84 7.00
C PHE A 36 -8.30 -5.42 7.85
N GLU A 37 -9.23 -6.16 7.23
CA GLU A 37 -10.29 -6.86 7.97
C GLU A 37 -9.71 -7.76 9.07
N ALA A 38 -8.71 -8.58 8.74
CA ALA A 38 -8.04 -9.44 9.71
C ALA A 38 -7.30 -8.66 10.80
N LEU A 39 -6.62 -7.55 10.45
CA LEU A 39 -5.97 -6.68 11.44
C LEU A 39 -6.98 -6.11 12.44
N ARG A 40 -8.15 -5.68 11.95
CA ARG A 40 -9.23 -5.16 12.79
C ARG A 40 -9.84 -6.21 13.71
N GLU A 41 -9.99 -7.45 13.24
CA GLU A 41 -10.46 -8.57 14.08
C GLU A 41 -9.56 -8.81 15.31
N HIS A 42 -8.28 -8.40 15.23
CA HIS A 42 -7.31 -8.44 16.33
C HIS A 42 -7.09 -7.08 17.02
N ASN A 43 -8.00 -6.13 16.83
CA ASN A 43 -7.96 -4.78 17.40
C ASN A 43 -6.71 -3.97 17.03
N ILE A 44 -6.14 -4.21 15.83
CA ILE A 44 -5.00 -3.45 15.32
C ILE A 44 -5.52 -2.33 14.42
N GLU A 45 -5.47 -1.12 14.94
CA GLU A 45 -5.77 0.09 14.19
C GLU A 45 -4.46 0.83 13.85
N PRO A 46 -4.37 1.47 12.67
CA PRO A 46 -3.19 2.21 12.26
C PRO A 46 -3.13 3.58 12.93
N ASP A 47 -1.92 3.97 13.35
CA ASP A 47 -1.58 5.34 13.72
C ASP A 47 -1.13 6.14 12.48
N TRP A 48 -0.61 5.43 11.48
CA TRP A 48 -0.16 6.00 10.21
C TRP A 48 -0.48 5.06 9.06
N ILE A 49 -0.97 5.60 7.96
CA ILE A 49 -1.17 4.87 6.71
C ILE A 49 -0.43 5.60 5.58
N ALA A 50 0.39 4.85 4.84
CA ALA A 50 1.04 5.34 3.64
C ALA A 50 0.57 4.52 2.43
N GLY A 51 0.08 5.19 1.38
CA GLY A 51 -0.54 4.53 0.23
C GLY A 51 -0.06 5.08 -1.11
N ILE A 52 -0.05 4.20 -2.12
CA ILE A 52 0.21 4.54 -3.53
C ILE A 52 -0.86 3.90 -4.41
N SER A 53 -1.29 4.59 -5.46
CA SER A 53 -2.36 4.14 -6.37
C SER A 53 -3.63 3.68 -5.64
N ILE A 54 -4.13 2.46 -5.92
CA ILE A 54 -5.25 1.88 -5.15
C ILE A 54 -4.98 1.82 -3.64
N GLY A 55 -3.72 1.66 -3.23
CA GLY A 55 -3.32 1.74 -1.83
C GLY A 55 -3.56 3.11 -1.22
N ALA A 56 -3.44 4.20 -1.99
CA ALA A 56 -3.81 5.55 -1.55
C ALA A 56 -5.33 5.71 -1.36
N ILE A 57 -6.14 5.08 -2.24
CA ILE A 57 -7.59 5.08 -2.10
C ILE A 57 -8.01 4.32 -0.84
N ASN A 58 -7.50 3.10 -0.65
CA ASN A 58 -7.74 2.32 0.56
C ASN A 58 -7.26 3.08 1.82
N ALA A 59 -6.09 3.72 1.76
CA ALA A 59 -5.54 4.50 2.86
C ALA A 59 -6.43 5.70 3.23
N ALA A 60 -6.92 6.45 2.22
CA ALA A 60 -7.82 7.57 2.44
C ALA A 60 -9.15 7.13 3.08
N ILE A 61 -9.74 6.01 2.63
CA ILE A 61 -10.95 5.45 3.23
C ILE A 61 -10.70 5.01 4.69
N MET A 62 -9.57 4.38 4.98
CA MET A 62 -9.23 3.98 6.36
C MET A 62 -8.98 5.20 7.26
N ALA A 63 -8.23 6.20 6.80
CA ALA A 63 -7.90 7.38 7.59
C ALA A 63 -9.11 8.31 7.80
N GLY A 64 -9.90 8.52 6.75
CA GLY A 64 -11.07 9.39 6.74
C GLY A 64 -12.33 8.79 7.33
N ASN A 65 -12.24 7.71 8.11
CA ASN A 65 -13.38 7.14 8.82
C ASN A 65 -13.01 6.74 10.26
N VAL A 66 -14.01 6.75 11.15
CA VAL A 66 -13.85 6.27 12.53
C VAL A 66 -13.62 4.76 12.55
N PRO A 67 -12.85 4.21 13.52
CA PRO A 67 -12.51 2.77 13.56
C PRO A 67 -13.69 1.80 13.35
N GLY A 68 -14.88 2.14 13.86
CA GLY A 68 -16.11 1.36 13.69
C GLY A 68 -16.58 1.22 12.24
N GLU A 69 -16.36 2.24 11.40
CA GLU A 69 -16.95 2.39 10.06
C GLU A 69 -15.96 2.10 8.91
N ARG A 70 -14.64 2.12 9.17
CA ARG A 70 -13.59 1.92 8.15
C ARG A 70 -13.83 0.72 7.24
N LEU A 71 -14.15 -0.43 7.84
CA LEU A 71 -14.36 -1.68 7.10
C LEU A 71 -15.63 -1.63 6.24
N GLU A 72 -16.71 -1.04 6.76
CA GLU A 72 -17.96 -0.90 6.03
C GLU A 72 -17.78 0.02 4.82
N LYS A 73 -17.10 1.16 5.00
CA LYS A 73 -16.80 2.10 3.91
C LYS A 73 -15.87 1.50 2.86
N LEU A 74 -14.88 0.71 3.25
CA LEU A 74 -14.06 -0.06 2.31
C LEU A 74 -14.91 -1.05 1.50
N ARG A 75 -15.79 -1.82 2.16
CA ARG A 75 -16.69 -2.75 1.46
C ARG A 75 -17.62 -2.01 0.50
N SER A 76 -18.22 -0.90 0.94
CA SER A 76 -19.09 -0.07 0.11
C SER A 76 -18.36 0.41 -1.14
N PHE A 77 -17.14 0.92 -0.98
CA PHE A 77 -16.30 1.35 -2.09
C PHE A 77 -16.04 0.20 -3.06
N TRP A 78 -15.52 -0.93 -2.56
CA TRP A 78 -15.18 -2.09 -3.40
C TRP A 78 -16.41 -2.69 -4.10
N ASN A 79 -17.57 -2.73 -3.45
CA ASN A 79 -18.83 -3.15 -4.07
C ASN A 79 -19.25 -2.19 -5.20
N LYS A 80 -19.06 -0.87 -5.02
CA LYS A 80 -19.39 0.15 -6.03
C LYS A 80 -18.48 0.06 -7.26
N VAL A 81 -17.19 -0.20 -7.04
CA VAL A 81 -16.19 -0.32 -8.13
C VAL A 81 -16.00 -1.75 -8.64
N SER A 82 -16.86 -2.68 -8.25
CA SER A 82 -16.89 -4.04 -8.79
C SER A 82 -17.99 -4.18 -9.82
N VAL A 83 -17.65 -4.70 -11.00
CA VAL A 83 -18.60 -4.93 -12.09
C VAL A 83 -19.19 -6.34 -11.95
N GLN A 84 -20.51 -6.42 -11.83
CA GLN A 84 -21.24 -7.69 -12.04
C GLN A 84 -21.45 -7.89 -13.54
N MET A 85 -20.96 -9.01 -14.05
CA MET A 85 -20.98 -9.31 -15.47
C MET A 85 -22.21 -10.14 -15.84
N PRO A 86 -22.83 -9.92 -17.01
CA PRO A 86 -23.95 -10.76 -17.47
C PRO A 86 -23.58 -12.24 -17.56
N VAL A 87 -22.31 -12.56 -17.83
CA VAL A 87 -21.77 -13.92 -17.84
C VAL A 87 -21.74 -14.56 -16.43
N ASP A 88 -21.76 -13.76 -15.36
CA ASP A 88 -21.85 -14.27 -13.97
C ASP A 88 -23.13 -15.07 -13.78
N LEU A 89 -24.25 -14.62 -14.36
CA LEU A 89 -25.56 -15.27 -14.30
C LEU A 89 -25.61 -16.59 -15.12
N LEU A 90 -24.80 -16.70 -16.18
CA LEU A 90 -24.79 -17.84 -17.09
C LEU A 90 -23.81 -18.95 -16.69
N MET A 91 -22.75 -18.64 -15.95
CA MET A 91 -21.65 -19.57 -15.65
C MET A 91 -21.46 -19.85 -14.16
N GLU A 92 -22.55 -20.05 -13.42
CA GLU A 92 -22.54 -20.25 -11.95
C GLU A 92 -21.66 -21.42 -11.46
N LYS A 93 -21.42 -22.45 -12.28
CA LYS A 93 -20.66 -23.66 -11.91
C LYS A 93 -19.23 -23.78 -12.47
N ARG A 94 -18.72 -22.78 -13.21
CA ARG A 94 -17.33 -22.79 -13.75
C ARG A 94 -16.60 -21.44 -13.54
N ARG A 95 -16.87 -20.79 -12.41
CA ARG A 95 -16.40 -19.43 -12.08
C ARG A 95 -14.92 -19.39 -11.70
N GLU A 96 -14.44 -20.35 -10.92
CA GLU A 96 -13.19 -20.22 -10.14
C GLU A 96 -11.89 -20.50 -10.91
N THR A 97 -11.94 -20.97 -12.16
CA THR A 97 -10.74 -21.46 -12.87
C THR A 97 -10.71 -21.20 -14.38
N ASN A 98 -11.61 -20.41 -14.95
CA ASN A 98 -11.69 -20.26 -16.41
C ASN A 98 -10.94 -19.01 -16.92
N PRO A 99 -9.79 -19.15 -17.61
CA PRO A 99 -9.06 -18.02 -18.19
C PRO A 99 -9.91 -17.19 -19.16
N PHE A 100 -10.90 -17.82 -19.81
CA PHE A 100 -11.80 -17.15 -20.74
C PHE A 100 -12.66 -16.07 -20.07
N TYR A 101 -13.11 -16.30 -18.83
CA TYR A 101 -13.87 -15.31 -18.07
C TYR A 101 -13.06 -14.04 -17.80
N ARG A 102 -11.78 -14.22 -17.43
CA ARG A 102 -10.86 -13.14 -17.06
C ARG A 102 -10.47 -12.27 -18.23
N THR A 103 -10.27 -12.88 -19.40
CA THR A 103 -10.04 -12.15 -20.65
C THR A 103 -11.26 -11.31 -21.03
N VAL A 104 -12.47 -11.87 -20.91
CA VAL A 104 -13.73 -11.15 -21.21
C VAL A 104 -13.99 -10.03 -20.21
N SER A 105 -13.72 -10.24 -18.92
CA SER A 105 -13.91 -9.23 -17.87
C SER A 105 -12.98 -8.02 -18.05
N SER A 106 -11.71 -8.29 -18.33
CA SER A 106 -10.69 -7.27 -18.57
C SER A 106 -10.97 -6.47 -19.85
N TRP A 107 -11.48 -7.13 -20.89
CA TRP A 107 -11.89 -6.46 -22.13
C TRP A 107 -13.10 -5.55 -21.91
N TRP A 108 -14.08 -6.01 -21.13
CA TRP A 108 -15.25 -5.20 -20.78
C TRP A 108 -14.89 -3.97 -19.95
N VAL A 109 -14.04 -4.11 -18.93
CA VAL A 109 -13.54 -2.97 -18.14
C VAL A 109 -12.80 -1.98 -19.04
N SER A 110 -12.01 -2.46 -20.00
CA SER A 110 -11.32 -1.59 -20.95
C SER A 110 -12.30 -0.89 -21.91
N ALA A 111 -13.40 -1.55 -22.29
CA ALA A 111 -14.39 -1.02 -23.23
C ALA A 111 -15.40 -0.07 -22.57
N PHE A 112 -15.75 -0.28 -21.30
CA PHE A 112 -16.86 0.42 -20.63
C PHE A 112 -16.47 1.15 -19.35
N GLY A 113 -15.25 0.94 -18.86
CA GLY A 113 -14.78 1.49 -17.59
C GLY A 113 -15.30 0.75 -16.37
N VAL A 114 -15.09 1.36 -15.21
CA VAL A 114 -15.55 0.89 -13.90
C VAL A 114 -16.47 1.95 -13.30
N PRO A 115 -17.76 1.65 -13.07
CA PRO A 115 -18.70 2.58 -12.47
C PRO A 115 -18.17 3.19 -11.17
N GLY A 116 -18.30 4.51 -11.04
CA GLY A 116 -17.80 5.23 -9.87
C GLY A 116 -16.28 5.37 -9.78
N PHE A 117 -15.51 4.85 -10.74
CA PHE A 117 -14.05 4.96 -10.76
C PHE A 117 -13.57 5.67 -12.03
N PHE A 118 -13.78 5.08 -13.21
CA PHE A 118 -13.37 5.66 -14.48
C PHE A 118 -14.25 5.22 -15.64
N SER A 119 -14.27 6.03 -16.71
CA SER A 119 -14.99 5.72 -17.96
C SER A 119 -14.15 6.09 -19.17
N PRO A 120 -14.27 5.39 -20.31
CA PRO A 120 -13.59 5.78 -21.55
C PRO A 120 -14.07 7.16 -22.01
N TRP A 121 -13.15 7.95 -22.59
CA TRP A 121 -13.55 9.19 -23.24
C TRP A 121 -14.49 8.90 -24.42
N GLN A 122 -15.52 9.73 -24.58
CA GLN A 122 -16.47 9.62 -25.71
C GLN A 122 -15.78 9.85 -27.07
N ILE A 123 -14.73 10.67 -27.08
CA ILE A 123 -13.91 10.96 -28.27
C ILE A 123 -12.53 10.33 -28.03
N PRO A 124 -12.04 9.48 -28.97
CA PRO A 124 -10.69 8.92 -28.86
C PRO A 124 -9.61 9.99 -28.69
N SER A 125 -8.59 9.69 -27.87
CA SER A 125 -7.59 10.67 -27.42
C SER A 125 -6.87 11.40 -28.55
N TRP A 126 -6.58 10.72 -29.66
CA TRP A 126 -5.91 11.29 -30.83
C TRP A 126 -6.73 12.33 -31.60
N PHE A 127 -8.05 12.39 -31.38
CA PHE A 127 -8.94 13.40 -31.98
C PHE A 127 -9.29 14.56 -31.02
N GLN A 128 -8.85 14.49 -29.76
CA GLN A 128 -9.10 15.55 -28.81
C GLN A 128 -8.10 16.72 -28.97
N ALA A 129 -8.50 17.91 -28.51
CA ALA A 129 -7.65 19.09 -28.58
C ALA A 129 -6.35 18.91 -27.77
N ARG A 130 -5.21 19.23 -28.39
CA ARG A 130 -3.89 19.10 -27.74
C ARG A 130 -3.87 19.85 -26.41
N GLY A 131 -3.42 19.16 -25.36
CA GLY A 131 -3.35 19.70 -24.00
C GLY A 131 -4.61 19.49 -23.15
N SER A 132 -5.70 18.94 -23.70
CA SER A 132 -6.83 18.47 -22.88
C SER A 132 -6.46 17.20 -22.11
N ALA A 133 -7.18 16.93 -21.02
CA ALA A 133 -7.01 15.69 -20.25
C ALA A 133 -7.14 14.46 -21.15
N GLY A 134 -8.20 14.40 -21.97
CA GLY A 134 -8.43 13.26 -22.84
C GLY A 134 -7.55 13.19 -24.08
N ALA A 135 -6.82 14.25 -24.45
CA ALA A 135 -5.73 14.14 -25.43
C ALA A 135 -4.50 13.43 -24.85
N THR A 136 -4.41 13.29 -23.52
CA THR A 136 -3.25 12.73 -22.80
C THR A 136 -3.58 11.49 -21.98
N SER A 137 -4.83 11.04 -21.97
CA SER A 137 -5.27 9.83 -21.27
C SER A 137 -6.33 9.07 -22.05
N ILE A 138 -6.51 7.79 -21.72
CA ILE A 138 -7.52 6.91 -22.35
C ILE A 138 -8.88 7.01 -21.63
N TYR A 139 -8.87 7.22 -20.32
CA TYR A 139 -10.06 7.26 -19.49
C TYR A 139 -10.22 8.60 -18.76
N ASP A 140 -11.46 8.94 -18.46
CA ASP A 140 -11.88 10.00 -17.54
C ASP A 140 -12.06 9.42 -16.14
N THR A 141 -11.49 10.10 -15.13
CA THR A 141 -11.59 9.74 -13.71
C THR A 141 -12.48 10.71 -12.91
N GLY A 142 -13.27 11.57 -13.57
CA GLY A 142 -14.17 12.51 -12.89
C GLY A 142 -15.13 11.85 -11.88
N GLN A 143 -15.59 10.62 -12.17
CA GLN A 143 -16.46 9.85 -11.25
C GLN A 143 -15.78 9.47 -9.93
N LEU A 144 -14.46 9.20 -9.96
CA LEU A 144 -13.70 8.85 -8.76
C LEU A 144 -13.76 9.96 -7.71
N ARG A 145 -13.72 11.23 -8.14
CA ARG A 145 -13.78 12.36 -7.22
C ARG A 145 -15.04 12.29 -6.35
N GLN A 146 -16.20 12.05 -6.97
CA GLN A 146 -17.45 11.95 -6.24
C GLN A 146 -17.46 10.70 -5.34
N THR A 147 -17.00 9.55 -5.85
CA THR A 147 -16.90 8.33 -5.04
C THR A 147 -16.01 8.52 -3.81
N LEU A 148 -14.89 9.24 -3.92
CA LEU A 148 -14.05 9.57 -2.78
C LEU A 148 -14.80 10.44 -1.77
N LEU A 149 -15.49 11.48 -2.22
CA LEU A 149 -16.30 12.33 -1.33
C LEU A 149 -17.43 11.56 -0.63
N ASP A 150 -18.00 10.53 -1.27
CA ASP A 150 -19.04 9.68 -0.67
C ASP A 150 -18.49 8.73 0.43
N HIS A 151 -17.19 8.37 0.35
CA HIS A 151 -16.58 7.32 1.18
C HIS A 151 -15.51 7.82 2.16
N VAL A 152 -15.07 9.07 2.04
CA VAL A 152 -13.95 9.65 2.79
C VAL A 152 -14.36 10.99 3.41
N ASP A 153 -14.25 11.09 4.73
CA ASP A 153 -14.27 12.37 5.44
C ASP A 153 -12.86 12.98 5.42
N PHE A 154 -12.65 13.97 4.54
CA PHE A 154 -11.37 14.67 4.42
C PHE A 154 -11.09 15.62 5.59
N ASP A 155 -12.13 16.15 6.26
CA ASP A 155 -11.92 16.95 7.48
C ASP A 155 -11.31 16.07 8.57
N ARG A 156 -11.79 14.83 8.69
CA ARG A 156 -11.19 13.82 9.57
C ARG A 156 -9.78 13.42 9.13
N ILE A 157 -9.48 13.32 7.84
CA ILE A 157 -8.09 13.08 7.40
C ILE A 157 -7.19 14.20 7.94
N ASN A 158 -7.59 15.46 7.79
CA ASN A 158 -6.71 16.59 8.10
C ASN A 158 -6.61 16.92 9.61
N HIS A 159 -7.63 16.58 10.40
CA HIS A 159 -7.69 16.92 11.83
C HIS A 159 -7.77 15.70 12.76
N GLY A 160 -7.82 14.49 12.20
CA GLY A 160 -7.94 13.25 12.93
C GLY A 160 -6.61 12.71 13.45
N PRO A 161 -6.66 11.60 14.21
CA PRO A 161 -5.48 11.05 14.87
C PRO A 161 -4.59 10.20 13.95
N VAL A 162 -5.06 9.86 12.75
CA VAL A 162 -4.31 9.00 11.82
C VAL A 162 -3.52 9.87 10.86
N ARG A 163 -2.21 9.68 10.84
CA ARG A 163 -1.36 10.27 9.79
C ARG A 163 -1.64 9.58 8.46
N LEU A 164 -1.76 10.34 7.38
CA LEU A 164 -1.95 9.84 6.02
C LEU A 164 -0.87 10.39 5.11
N SER A 165 -0.19 9.52 4.36
CA SER A 165 0.82 9.91 3.37
C SER A 165 0.58 9.26 2.02
N LEU A 166 0.47 10.07 0.97
CA LEU A 166 0.12 9.61 -0.39
C LEU A 166 1.27 9.91 -1.35
N GLY A 167 1.74 8.90 -2.10
CA GLY A 167 2.85 9.06 -3.04
C GLY A 167 2.39 9.41 -4.46
N ALA A 168 2.97 10.45 -5.06
CA ALA A 168 2.71 10.84 -6.45
C ALA A 168 3.99 11.34 -7.14
N VAL A 169 4.00 11.40 -8.47
CA VAL A 169 5.15 11.88 -9.26
C VAL A 169 4.78 13.18 -9.96
N ASN A 170 5.60 14.22 -9.79
CA ASN A 170 5.43 15.45 -10.56
C ASN A 170 5.74 15.19 -12.05
N VAL A 171 4.79 15.51 -12.92
CA VAL A 171 4.86 15.21 -14.36
C VAL A 171 6.02 15.90 -15.06
N ARG A 172 6.37 17.13 -14.64
CA ARG A 172 7.40 17.93 -15.33
C ARG A 172 8.80 17.58 -14.87
N THR A 173 8.98 17.35 -13.57
CA THR A 173 10.31 17.14 -12.98
C THR A 173 10.66 15.67 -12.80
N GLY A 174 9.68 14.77 -12.80
CA GLY A 174 9.85 13.37 -12.44
C GLY A 174 10.14 13.15 -10.95
N ASN A 175 10.08 14.22 -10.14
CA ASN A 175 10.35 14.11 -8.71
C ASN A 175 9.20 13.38 -8.02
N PHE A 176 9.57 12.44 -7.16
CA PHE A 176 8.63 11.75 -6.30
C PHE A 176 8.27 12.64 -5.11
N ALA A 177 6.98 12.86 -4.91
CA ALA A 177 6.42 13.71 -3.87
C ALA A 177 5.49 12.90 -2.96
N PHE A 178 5.44 13.29 -1.69
CA PHE A 178 4.48 12.76 -0.73
C PHE A 178 3.57 13.89 -0.26
N PHE A 179 2.27 13.64 -0.30
CA PHE A 179 1.24 14.46 0.32
C PHE A 179 0.97 13.89 1.70
N ASP A 180 1.33 14.63 2.76
CA ASP A 180 1.23 14.19 4.15
C ASP A 180 0.30 15.14 4.91
N ASN A 181 -0.70 14.61 5.61
CA ASN A 181 -1.69 15.44 6.31
C ASN A 181 -1.11 16.23 7.49
N HIS A 182 0.11 15.90 7.94
CA HIS A 182 0.82 16.71 8.92
C HIS A 182 1.50 17.95 8.31
N ASP A 183 1.74 17.94 6.99
CA ASP A 183 2.48 18.99 6.29
C ASP A 183 1.55 19.85 5.42
N ILE A 184 0.49 19.27 4.86
CA ILE A 184 -0.46 19.92 3.96
C ILE A 184 -1.90 19.44 4.18
N GLU A 185 -2.87 20.24 3.74
CA GLU A 185 -4.27 19.81 3.70
C GLU A 185 -4.50 18.84 2.52
N ILE A 186 -5.00 17.64 2.83
CA ILE A 186 -5.32 16.60 1.86
C ILE A 186 -6.79 16.71 1.45
N GLY A 187 -7.02 16.95 0.16
CA GLY A 187 -8.30 16.78 -0.52
C GLY A 187 -8.32 15.61 -1.52
N PRO A 188 -9.46 15.36 -2.20
CA PRO A 188 -9.65 14.22 -3.09
C PRO A 188 -8.66 14.19 -4.26
N GLU A 189 -8.24 15.35 -4.77
CA GLU A 189 -7.24 15.49 -5.82
C GLU A 189 -5.89 14.86 -5.46
N HIS A 190 -5.48 14.86 -4.19
CA HIS A 190 -4.24 14.23 -3.74
C HIS A 190 -4.31 12.70 -3.84
N VAL A 191 -5.47 12.13 -3.50
CA VAL A 191 -5.75 10.69 -3.67
C VAL A 191 -5.81 10.33 -5.15
N MET A 192 -6.52 11.13 -5.95
CA MET A 192 -6.62 10.92 -7.40
C MET A 192 -5.26 11.02 -8.09
N ALA A 193 -4.40 11.97 -7.70
CA ALA A 193 -3.05 12.13 -8.24
C ALA A 193 -2.21 10.87 -8.01
N SER A 194 -2.27 10.32 -6.80
CA SER A 194 -1.58 9.08 -6.45
C SER A 194 -2.06 7.87 -7.27
N GLY A 195 -3.27 7.90 -7.82
CA GLY A 195 -3.84 6.84 -8.68
C GLY A 195 -3.88 7.16 -10.16
N ALA A 196 -3.30 8.29 -10.60
CA ALA A 196 -3.35 8.74 -11.99
C ALA A 196 -2.29 8.07 -12.86
N LEU A 197 -2.44 6.76 -13.12
CA LEU A 197 -1.46 5.95 -13.84
C LEU A 197 -1.51 6.20 -15.36
N PRO A 198 -0.44 6.75 -15.97
CA PRO A 198 -0.41 6.97 -17.41
C PRO A 198 -0.12 5.68 -18.20
N PRO A 199 -0.55 5.58 -19.47
CA PRO A 199 -1.39 6.54 -20.19
C PRO A 199 -2.90 6.38 -19.90
N GLY A 200 -3.28 5.53 -18.94
CA GLY A 200 -4.69 5.25 -18.63
C GLY A 200 -5.43 6.49 -18.13
N PHE A 201 -4.89 7.16 -17.11
CA PHE A 201 -5.55 8.25 -16.40
C PHE A 201 -4.83 9.61 -16.60
N PRO A 202 -5.59 10.72 -16.60
CA PRO A 202 -5.03 12.05 -16.81
C PRO A 202 -4.24 12.51 -15.58
N ALA A 203 -3.23 13.36 -15.80
CA ALA A 203 -2.52 14.01 -14.71
C ALA A 203 -3.49 14.89 -13.89
N ILE A 204 -3.33 14.87 -12.57
CA ILE A 204 -4.14 15.68 -11.67
C ILE A 204 -3.39 16.95 -11.30
N LYS A 205 -4.07 18.10 -11.43
CA LYS A 205 -3.52 19.40 -11.07
C LYS A 205 -3.71 19.64 -9.57
N ILE A 206 -2.61 19.94 -8.87
CA ILE A 206 -2.60 20.32 -7.45
C ILE A 206 -1.77 21.59 -7.34
N GLY A 207 -2.40 22.68 -6.88
CA GLY A 207 -1.81 24.02 -6.97
C GLY A 207 -1.45 24.37 -8.42
N ASN A 208 -0.17 24.64 -8.69
CA ASN A 208 0.36 24.99 -10.02
C ASN A 208 1.04 23.82 -10.74
N GLU A 209 1.10 22.65 -10.11
CA GLU A 209 1.81 21.48 -10.59
C GLU A 209 0.84 20.37 -11.02
N TYR A 210 1.36 19.42 -11.80
CA TYR A 210 0.61 18.26 -12.29
C TYR A 210 1.29 16.99 -11.81
N TYR A 211 0.48 16.02 -11.42
CA TYR A 211 0.95 14.80 -10.80
C TYR A 211 0.34 13.55 -11.45
N TRP A 212 1.16 12.50 -11.52
CA TRP A 212 0.80 11.14 -11.89
C TRP A 212 1.01 10.18 -10.72
N ASP A 213 0.56 8.94 -10.93
CA ASP A 213 0.68 7.84 -9.99
C ASP A 213 2.12 7.65 -9.47
N GLY A 214 2.25 7.48 -8.16
CA GLY A 214 3.51 7.22 -7.47
C GLY A 214 4.24 5.96 -7.93
N GLY A 215 3.49 4.96 -8.39
CA GLY A 215 3.97 3.66 -8.84
C GLY A 215 4.95 3.73 -10.02
N LEU A 216 5.02 4.86 -10.74
CA LEU A 216 6.02 5.11 -11.78
C LEU A 216 7.46 5.17 -11.22
N VAL A 217 7.63 5.60 -9.97
CA VAL A 217 8.96 5.72 -9.33
C VAL A 217 9.12 4.70 -8.20
N SER A 218 8.12 4.57 -7.34
CA SER A 218 8.14 3.63 -6.23
C SER A 218 6.71 3.17 -5.95
N ASN A 219 6.47 1.87 -5.98
CA ASN A 219 5.11 1.34 -5.83
C ASN A 219 4.72 1.06 -4.36
N THR A 220 5.71 0.97 -3.45
CA THR A 220 5.54 0.72 -2.02
C THR A 220 6.17 1.88 -1.22
N PRO A 221 5.40 2.65 -0.43
CA PRO A 221 5.92 3.84 0.27
C PRO A 221 6.74 3.54 1.53
N LEU A 222 7.36 2.35 1.64
CA LEU A 222 8.12 1.94 2.83
C LEU A 222 9.27 2.90 3.14
N THR A 223 10.02 3.33 2.12
CA THR A 223 11.18 4.21 2.34
C THR A 223 10.80 5.56 2.93
N TYR A 224 9.62 6.08 2.58
CA TYR A 224 9.09 7.29 3.19
C TYR A 224 8.75 7.05 4.66
N VAL A 225 8.10 5.93 4.97
CA VAL A 225 7.79 5.53 6.35
C VAL A 225 9.04 5.40 7.20
N LEU A 226 10.03 4.64 6.72
CA LEU A 226 11.30 4.43 7.42
C LEU A 226 12.15 5.70 7.57
N ARG A 227 11.91 6.73 6.76
CA ARG A 227 12.60 8.03 6.90
C ARG A 227 11.87 8.98 7.85
N ASN A 228 10.54 8.89 7.95
CA ASN A 228 9.72 9.90 8.64
C ASN A 228 8.95 9.40 9.88
N GLY A 229 9.02 8.12 10.26
CA GLY A 229 8.45 7.61 11.53
C GLY A 229 9.40 6.84 12.42
N ALA A 230 10.67 6.74 12.04
CA ALA A 230 11.68 5.97 12.74
C ALA A 230 12.21 6.73 13.98
N ALA A 231 11.34 7.04 14.94
CA ALA A 231 11.70 7.68 16.20
C ALA A 231 11.18 6.93 17.43
N ILE A 232 10.26 5.98 17.24
CA ILE A 232 9.63 5.17 18.29
C ILE A 232 9.47 3.72 17.80
N ASP A 233 9.25 2.79 18.73
CA ASP A 233 9.07 1.38 18.39
C ASP A 233 7.86 1.20 17.46
N THR A 234 8.15 0.73 16.25
CA THR A 234 7.18 0.76 15.15
C THR A 234 7.01 -0.63 14.55
N VAL A 235 5.76 -1.07 14.38
CA VAL A 235 5.42 -2.20 13.52
C VAL A 235 4.80 -1.70 12.23
N VAL A 236 5.34 -2.16 11.11
CA VAL A 236 4.89 -1.84 9.75
C VAL A 236 4.21 -3.08 9.16
N PHE A 237 2.93 -2.97 8.86
CA PHE A 237 2.21 -3.95 8.05
C PHE A 237 2.29 -3.51 6.60
N GLN A 238 3.24 -4.09 5.87
CA GLN A 238 3.43 -3.82 4.45
C GLN A 238 2.64 -4.83 3.63
N VAL A 239 1.72 -4.31 2.81
CA VAL A 239 0.87 -5.12 1.95
C VAL A 239 1.26 -4.89 0.49
N ASP A 240 2.03 -5.83 -0.06
CA ASP A 240 2.47 -5.83 -1.45
C ASP A 240 1.55 -6.70 -2.30
N LEU A 241 1.13 -6.16 -3.44
CA LEU A 241 0.26 -6.77 -4.45
C LEU A 241 1.06 -7.45 -5.58
N PHE A 242 2.33 -7.05 -5.77
CA PHE A 242 3.22 -7.60 -6.78
C PHE A 242 4.43 -8.30 -6.15
N SER A 243 4.62 -9.58 -6.47
CA SER A 243 5.72 -10.37 -5.94
C SER A 243 7.00 -10.21 -6.77
N ALA A 244 8.09 -9.78 -6.12
CA ALA A 244 9.41 -9.73 -6.74
C ALA A 244 9.95 -11.12 -7.13
N VAL A 245 9.42 -12.20 -6.54
CA VAL A 245 9.86 -13.58 -6.76
C VAL A 245 8.73 -14.37 -7.44
N GLY A 246 9.05 -15.02 -8.54
CA GLY A 246 8.14 -15.86 -9.31
C GLY A 246 8.91 -16.91 -10.11
N PRO A 247 8.22 -17.90 -10.71
CA PRO A 247 8.85 -18.87 -11.59
C PRO A 247 9.33 -18.22 -12.90
N LEU A 248 10.13 -18.98 -13.65
CA LEU A 248 10.51 -18.61 -15.01
C LEU A 248 9.26 -18.70 -15.91
N PRO A 249 8.92 -17.66 -16.69
CA PRO A 249 7.76 -17.68 -17.58
C PRO A 249 7.98 -18.65 -18.74
N GLN A 250 6.90 -19.33 -19.16
CA GLN A 250 6.91 -20.36 -20.19
C GLN A 250 6.20 -19.93 -21.49
N ASP A 251 5.41 -18.86 -21.44
CA ASP A 251 4.73 -18.28 -22.59
C ASP A 251 4.72 -16.74 -22.54
N LEU A 252 4.18 -16.10 -23.58
CA LEU A 252 4.16 -14.64 -23.69
C LEU A 252 3.26 -13.96 -22.64
N GLU A 253 2.19 -14.61 -22.19
CA GLU A 253 1.31 -14.05 -21.16
C GLU A 253 2.03 -14.02 -19.81
N GLU A 254 2.69 -15.12 -19.45
CA GLU A 254 3.52 -15.21 -18.25
C GLU A 254 4.71 -14.25 -18.31
N VAL A 255 5.29 -14.00 -19.49
CA VAL A 255 6.34 -12.97 -19.66
C VAL A 255 5.80 -11.58 -19.33
N GLU A 256 4.62 -11.21 -19.84
CA GLU A 256 4.03 -9.89 -19.58
C GLU A 256 3.64 -9.73 -18.11
N GLU A 257 3.08 -10.77 -17.50
CA GLU A 257 2.81 -10.79 -16.06
C GLU A 257 4.10 -10.62 -15.27
N ARG A 258 5.14 -11.41 -15.59
CA ARG A 258 6.40 -11.35 -14.86
C ARG A 258 7.08 -9.99 -15.02
N ARG A 259 6.96 -9.37 -16.19
CA ARG A 259 7.45 -7.99 -16.43
C ARG A 259 6.75 -7.00 -15.51
N LYS A 260 5.41 -7.08 -15.38
CA LYS A 260 4.63 -6.24 -14.44
C LYS A 260 5.06 -6.50 -13.00
N ASP A 261 5.14 -7.75 -12.59
CA ASP A 261 5.57 -8.13 -11.24
C ASP A 261 6.95 -7.55 -10.90
N ILE A 262 7.92 -7.64 -11.81
CA ILE A 262 9.26 -7.06 -11.59
C ILE A 262 9.19 -5.53 -11.53
N THR A 263 8.47 -4.90 -12.47
CA THR A 263 8.39 -3.44 -12.59
C THR A 263 7.74 -2.80 -11.36
N TYR A 264 6.65 -3.40 -10.89
CA TYR A 264 5.85 -2.88 -9.78
C TYR A 264 6.17 -3.54 -8.45
N SER A 265 7.02 -4.58 -8.42
CA SER A 265 7.68 -4.98 -7.19
C SER A 265 8.65 -3.89 -6.77
N SER A 266 8.43 -3.35 -5.58
CA SER A 266 9.35 -2.34 -5.06
C SER A 266 10.72 -2.95 -4.81
N ARG A 267 11.77 -2.15 -4.98
CA ARG A 267 13.15 -2.44 -4.55
C ARG A 267 13.26 -2.46 -3.02
N THR A 268 12.29 -3.05 -2.34
CA THR A 268 12.14 -3.13 -0.89
C THR A 268 13.43 -3.65 -0.28
N ARG A 269 14.07 -4.67 -0.86
CA ARG A 269 15.36 -5.20 -0.37
C ARG A 269 16.46 -4.15 -0.25
N LEU A 270 16.76 -3.41 -1.33
CA LEU A 270 17.81 -2.37 -1.30
C LEU A 270 17.50 -1.32 -0.24
N ASN A 271 16.24 -0.87 -0.19
CA ASN A 271 15.83 0.19 0.74
C ASN A 271 15.85 -0.29 2.20
N THR A 272 15.44 -1.53 2.46
CA THR A 272 15.51 -2.16 3.77
C THR A 272 16.97 -2.39 4.18
N ASP A 273 17.85 -2.82 3.27
CA ASP A 273 19.27 -3.03 3.54
C ASP A 273 19.98 -1.70 3.88
N LEU A 274 19.72 -0.64 3.11
CA LEU A 274 20.24 0.71 3.40
C LEU A 274 19.69 1.26 4.72
N PHE A 275 18.44 0.97 5.04
CA PHE A 275 17.86 1.35 6.33
C PHE A 275 18.54 0.58 7.47
N LEU A 276 18.75 -0.73 7.32
CA LEU A 276 19.47 -1.57 8.29
C LEU A 276 20.88 -1.03 8.54
N GLU A 277 21.62 -0.75 7.47
CA GLU A 277 22.97 -0.21 7.55
C GLU A 277 23.00 1.12 8.29
N ARG A 278 22.12 2.05 7.90
CA ARG A 278 22.00 3.37 8.55
C ARG A 278 21.60 3.23 10.02
N HIS A 279 20.65 2.35 10.34
CA HIS A 279 20.18 2.14 11.69
C HIS A 279 21.27 1.53 12.59
N ARG A 280 22.03 0.54 12.09
CA ARG A 280 23.21 -0.01 12.78
C ARG A 280 24.24 1.07 13.06
N LEU A 281 24.55 1.92 12.09
CA LEU A 281 25.48 3.03 12.27
C LEU A 281 25.01 4.01 13.35
N ARG A 282 23.74 4.44 13.28
CA ARG A 282 23.13 5.34 14.28
C ARG A 282 23.20 4.76 15.69
N ARG A 283 23.06 3.43 15.83
CA ARG A 283 23.20 2.75 17.12
C ARG A 283 24.65 2.65 17.58
N SER A 284 25.59 2.30 16.71
CA SER A 284 27.03 2.31 17.06
C SER A 284 27.48 3.70 17.52
N ILE A 285 26.93 4.76 16.92
CA ILE A 285 27.14 6.14 17.38
C ILE A 285 26.54 6.34 18.78
N ALA A 286 25.33 5.83 19.05
CA ALA A 286 24.69 5.92 20.37
C ALA A 286 25.50 5.19 21.47
N GLU A 287 25.96 3.97 21.19
CA GLU A 287 26.79 3.19 22.10
C GLU A 287 28.13 3.87 22.39
N LEU A 288 28.76 4.44 21.35
CA LEU A 288 29.99 5.22 21.50
C LEU A 288 29.73 6.48 22.33
N TYR A 289 28.67 7.23 22.01
CA TYR A 289 28.29 8.47 22.69
C TYR A 289 28.02 8.23 24.18
N ALA A 290 27.34 7.13 24.52
CA ALA A 290 27.07 6.75 25.91
C ALA A 290 28.36 6.51 26.73
N ARG A 291 29.43 6.02 26.08
CA ARG A 291 30.73 5.73 26.71
C ARG A 291 31.66 6.95 26.80
N LEU A 292 31.32 8.07 26.15
CA LEU A 292 32.15 9.27 26.22
C LEU A 292 32.10 9.92 27.62
N PRO A 293 33.20 10.49 28.12
CA PRO A 293 33.21 11.32 29.32
C PRO A 293 32.31 12.55 29.16
N ASP A 294 31.76 13.07 30.24
CA ASP A 294 30.86 14.23 30.19
C ASP A 294 31.55 15.51 29.69
N GLU A 295 32.85 15.64 29.94
CA GLU A 295 33.71 16.69 29.37
C GLU A 295 33.75 16.66 27.84
N ALA A 296 33.80 15.45 27.24
CA ALA A 296 33.78 15.29 25.79
C ALA A 296 32.38 15.53 25.21
N LYS A 297 31.31 15.16 25.94
CA LYS A 297 29.92 15.46 25.54
C LYS A 297 29.60 16.96 25.55
N ALA A 298 30.40 17.78 26.23
CA ALA A 298 30.26 19.23 26.21
C ALA A 298 30.74 19.87 24.89
N ASP A 299 31.52 19.14 24.06
CA ASP A 299 31.97 19.63 22.75
C ASP A 299 30.77 19.76 21.78
N PRO A 300 30.55 20.95 21.18
CA PRO A 300 29.48 21.17 20.21
C PRO A 300 29.49 20.22 19.01
N ALA A 301 30.66 19.73 18.57
CA ALA A 301 30.78 18.76 17.49
C ALA A 301 30.30 17.37 17.91
N ILE A 302 30.56 16.98 19.17
CA ILE A 302 30.09 15.71 19.73
C ILE A 302 28.59 15.77 20.02
N GLN A 303 28.05 16.91 20.45
CA GLN A 303 26.61 17.07 20.67
C GLN A 303 25.79 16.81 19.39
N LYS A 304 26.32 17.14 18.21
CA LYS A 304 25.67 16.82 16.91
C LYS A 304 25.52 15.32 16.66
N LEU A 305 26.36 14.48 17.28
CA LEU A 305 26.22 13.02 17.16
C LEU A 305 24.96 12.51 17.88
N ARG A 306 24.46 13.24 18.89
CA ARG A 306 23.23 12.88 19.60
C ARG A 306 22.02 12.82 18.65
N ASP A 307 21.94 13.74 17.69
CA ASP A 307 20.86 13.79 16.70
C ASP A 307 20.90 12.59 15.74
N HIS A 308 22.04 11.90 15.70
CA HIS A 308 22.27 10.70 14.89
C HIS A 308 22.17 9.41 15.71
N CYS A 309 21.96 9.49 17.02
CA CYS A 309 21.71 8.31 17.85
C CYS A 309 20.29 7.77 17.58
N SER A 310 20.09 6.46 17.73
CA SER A 310 18.76 5.83 17.67
C SER A 310 18.66 4.65 18.62
N GLU A 311 17.56 4.59 19.36
CA GLU A 311 17.27 3.52 20.33
C GLU A 311 15.94 2.79 20.06
N TYR A 312 15.21 3.19 19.00
CA TYR A 312 13.95 2.56 18.61
C TYR A 312 14.18 1.31 17.78
N SER A 313 13.16 0.46 17.71
CA SER A 313 13.13 -0.73 16.88
C SER A 313 12.05 -0.64 15.80
N VAL A 314 12.28 -1.30 14.67
CA VAL A 314 11.28 -1.43 13.61
C VAL A 314 11.02 -2.90 13.32
N THR A 315 9.76 -3.29 13.27
CA THR A 315 9.33 -4.61 12.78
C THR A 315 8.56 -4.42 11.50
N ILE A 316 8.91 -5.13 10.43
CA ILE A 316 8.15 -5.12 9.19
C ILE A 316 7.53 -6.51 9.00
N ILE A 317 6.21 -6.55 8.88
CA ILE A 317 5.44 -7.74 8.51
C ILE A 317 5.08 -7.57 7.04
N HIS A 318 5.68 -8.41 6.19
CA HIS A 318 5.42 -8.47 4.76
C HIS A 318 4.24 -9.42 4.47
N LEU A 319 3.11 -8.84 4.09
CA LEU A 319 1.97 -9.52 3.50
C LEU A 319 2.08 -9.37 1.99
N ILE A 320 2.38 -10.46 1.29
CA ILE A 320 2.63 -10.44 -0.15
C ILE A 320 1.56 -11.29 -0.84
N TYR A 321 0.81 -10.68 -1.75
CA TYR A 321 -0.13 -11.41 -2.59
C TYR A 321 0.62 -12.39 -3.50
N ARG A 322 0.34 -13.69 -3.33
CA ARG A 322 1.02 -14.80 -4.04
C ARG A 322 0.06 -15.76 -4.73
N ASN A 323 -1.24 -15.47 -4.75
CA ASN A 323 -2.23 -16.45 -5.22
C ASN A 323 -1.96 -16.85 -6.68
N LYS A 324 -1.72 -18.14 -6.89
CA LYS A 324 -1.32 -18.75 -8.16
C LYS A 324 -2.46 -18.89 -9.16
N GLN A 325 -3.71 -18.85 -8.70
CA GLN A 325 -4.89 -19.00 -9.56
C GLN A 325 -5.15 -17.78 -10.46
N PHE A 326 -4.51 -16.63 -10.16
CA PHE A 326 -4.78 -15.34 -10.82
C PHE A 326 -3.65 -14.82 -11.72
N ARG A 327 -2.81 -15.72 -12.23
CA ARG A 327 -1.81 -15.38 -13.25
C ARG A 327 -2.49 -14.95 -14.53
N SER A 328 -2.46 -13.66 -14.80
CA SER A 328 -2.81 -13.08 -16.09
C SER A 328 -2.23 -11.68 -16.15
N HIS A 329 -1.86 -11.25 -17.35
CA HIS A 329 -1.38 -9.90 -17.57
C HIS A 329 -2.40 -8.83 -17.12
N SER A 330 -3.70 -9.12 -17.11
CA SER A 330 -4.75 -8.13 -16.82
C SER A 330 -5.18 -8.04 -15.34
N LYS A 331 -4.51 -8.76 -14.43
CA LYS A 331 -4.91 -8.87 -13.00
C LYS A 331 -5.06 -7.52 -12.27
N ASP A 332 -4.38 -6.48 -12.72
CA ASP A 332 -4.44 -5.12 -12.18
C ASP A 332 -5.65 -4.29 -12.67
N TYR A 333 -6.37 -4.75 -13.69
CA TYR A 333 -7.57 -4.10 -14.24
C TYR A 333 -8.81 -5.01 -14.28
N GLU A 334 -8.78 -6.14 -13.57
CA GLU A 334 -9.89 -7.08 -13.46
C GLU A 334 -10.79 -6.75 -12.25
N PHE A 335 -11.72 -5.82 -12.43
CA PHE A 335 -12.66 -5.37 -11.36
C PHE A 335 -13.93 -6.23 -11.26
N SER A 336 -13.85 -7.54 -11.50
CA SER A 336 -15.02 -8.41 -11.33
C SER A 336 -15.35 -8.59 -9.85
N ALA A 337 -16.63 -8.69 -9.49
CA ALA A 337 -17.03 -8.93 -8.10
C ALA A 337 -16.45 -10.24 -7.54
N LEU A 338 -16.31 -11.26 -8.37
CA LEU A 338 -15.70 -12.55 -8.00
C LEU A 338 -14.22 -12.37 -7.63
N SER A 339 -13.41 -11.80 -8.54
CA SER A 339 -11.98 -11.55 -8.31
C SER A 339 -11.78 -10.68 -7.08
N MET A 340 -12.61 -9.65 -6.91
CA MET A 340 -12.60 -8.78 -5.73
C MET A 340 -12.76 -9.59 -4.44
N HIS A 341 -13.78 -10.46 -4.36
CA HIS A 341 -14.01 -11.31 -3.20
C HIS A 341 -12.86 -12.28 -2.93
N GLU A 342 -12.32 -12.92 -3.96
CA GLU A 342 -11.22 -13.89 -3.81
C GLU A 342 -9.93 -13.23 -3.31
N HIS A 343 -9.57 -12.06 -3.86
CA HIS A 343 -8.45 -11.26 -3.36
C HIS A 343 -8.68 -10.84 -1.91
N TRP A 344 -9.89 -10.41 -1.57
CA TRP A 344 -10.25 -10.04 -0.20
C TRP A 344 -10.08 -11.22 0.76
N GLU A 345 -10.57 -12.40 0.41
CA GLU A 345 -10.42 -13.61 1.24
C GLU A 345 -8.95 -14.03 1.38
N ALA A 346 -8.17 -13.97 0.30
CA ALA A 346 -6.74 -14.25 0.34
C ALA A 346 -6.00 -13.30 1.30
N GLY A 347 -6.30 -11.99 1.24
CA GLY A 347 -5.73 -10.99 2.14
C GLY A 347 -6.07 -11.24 3.60
N ARG A 348 -7.33 -11.59 3.87
CA ARG A 348 -7.80 -11.93 5.22
C ARG A 348 -7.09 -13.19 5.75
N HIS A 349 -6.95 -14.21 4.91
CA HIS A 349 -6.28 -15.45 5.26
C HIS A 349 -4.79 -15.24 5.60
N ASP A 350 -4.05 -14.58 4.70
CA ASP A 350 -2.61 -14.33 4.87
C ASP A 350 -2.33 -13.47 6.11
N ALA A 351 -3.12 -12.42 6.32
CA ALA A 351 -3.02 -11.58 7.51
C ALA A 351 -3.30 -12.37 8.79
N ARG A 352 -4.36 -13.19 8.86
CA ARG A 352 -4.61 -14.05 10.02
C ARG A 352 -3.45 -15.02 10.29
N LYS A 353 -2.87 -15.61 9.25
CA LYS A 353 -1.68 -16.46 9.38
C LYS A 353 -0.50 -15.70 10.00
N ALA A 354 -0.29 -14.44 9.60
CA ALA A 354 0.79 -13.61 10.13
C ALA A 354 0.53 -13.23 11.61
N LEU A 355 -0.72 -12.90 11.93
CA LEU A 355 -1.13 -12.51 13.28
C LEU A 355 -1.02 -13.65 14.31
N ASN A 356 -1.15 -14.90 13.85
CA ASN A 356 -0.96 -16.08 14.69
C ASN A 356 0.51 -16.37 15.04
N ALA A 357 1.48 -15.78 14.33
CA ALA A 357 2.88 -15.92 14.69
C ALA A 357 3.21 -15.11 15.96
N GLU A 358 3.95 -15.72 16.90
CA GLU A 358 4.32 -15.09 18.17
C GLU A 358 5.62 -14.28 18.05
N ASP A 359 6.53 -14.67 17.14
CA ASP A 359 7.89 -14.16 17.05
C ASP A 359 8.00 -12.64 16.85
N TRP A 360 6.98 -11.98 16.30
CA TRP A 360 6.97 -10.55 16.01
C TRP A 360 6.22 -9.73 17.06
N ARG A 361 5.53 -10.36 18.01
CA ARG A 361 4.72 -9.63 19.01
C ARG A 361 5.56 -8.86 20.02
N VAL A 362 6.85 -9.19 20.11
CA VAL A 362 7.85 -8.47 20.90
C VAL A 362 8.74 -7.68 19.94
N PRO A 363 8.92 -6.37 20.16
CA PRO A 363 9.86 -5.58 19.39
C PRO A 363 11.26 -6.20 19.46
N PRO A 364 12.03 -6.22 18.36
CA PRO A 364 13.37 -6.76 18.39
C PRO A 364 14.20 -6.01 19.43
N SER A 365 15.19 -6.70 20.00
CA SER A 365 16.15 -6.01 20.87
C SER A 365 16.79 -4.88 20.07
N ALA A 366 17.22 -3.84 20.78
CA ALA A 366 17.91 -2.74 20.14
C ALA A 366 19.12 -3.20 19.28
N GLU A 367 19.72 -4.39 19.56
CA GLU A 367 20.83 -4.95 18.77
C GLU A 367 20.45 -5.36 17.36
N ASP A 368 19.23 -5.85 17.16
CA ASP A 368 18.76 -6.25 15.83
C ASP A 368 18.24 -5.05 15.04
N GLY A 369 17.60 -4.09 15.72
CA GLY A 369 17.21 -2.75 15.23
C GLY A 369 16.10 -2.71 14.16
N LEU A 370 16.09 -3.66 13.23
CA LEU A 370 15.01 -3.91 12.30
C LEU A 370 14.85 -5.41 12.07
N LYS A 371 13.61 -5.91 12.14
CA LYS A 371 13.28 -7.31 11.83
C LYS A 371 12.20 -7.39 10.77
N VAL A 372 12.45 -8.19 9.73
CA VAL A 372 11.50 -8.41 8.63
C VAL A 372 10.95 -9.81 8.71
N TYR A 373 9.63 -9.92 8.72
CA TYR A 373 8.88 -11.18 8.76
C TYR A 373 8.15 -11.36 7.43
N ASP A 374 8.42 -12.46 6.76
CA ASP A 374 7.71 -12.90 5.56
C ASP A 374 7.08 -14.27 5.84
N LEU A 375 5.78 -14.37 5.63
CA LEU A 375 4.95 -15.55 5.91
C LEU A 375 5.47 -16.87 5.34
N ASP A 376 6.20 -16.83 4.22
CA ASP A 376 6.70 -18.04 3.53
C ASP A 376 8.22 -18.13 3.52
N GLN A 377 8.93 -17.15 4.08
CA GLN A 377 10.36 -17.25 4.37
C GLN A 377 10.53 -17.22 5.88
N ARG A 378 10.65 -18.40 6.51
CA ARG A 378 11.04 -18.53 7.92
C ARG A 378 12.13 -17.50 8.24
N THR A 379 11.82 -16.65 9.20
CA THR A 379 12.60 -15.55 9.77
C THR A 379 14.08 -15.61 9.37
N ARG A 380 14.50 -14.79 8.41
CA ARG A 380 15.92 -14.66 8.07
C ARG A 380 16.61 -13.79 9.14
N SER A 381 16.87 -14.34 10.32
CA SER A 381 17.94 -13.80 11.17
C SER A 381 19.27 -14.22 10.54
N ARG A 382 19.84 -13.38 9.67
CA ARG A 382 21.21 -13.59 9.18
C ARG A 382 22.18 -13.27 10.32
N ARG A 383 22.49 -14.26 11.15
CA ARG A 383 23.78 -14.32 11.85
C ARG A 383 24.85 -14.47 10.76
N HIS A 384 25.64 -13.44 10.53
CA HIS A 384 26.95 -13.63 9.91
C HIS A 384 27.83 -14.25 10.99
N SER A 385 27.96 -15.58 10.96
CA SER A 385 29.06 -16.26 11.62
C SER A 385 30.15 -16.50 10.56
N SER A 386 31.30 -15.88 10.82
CA SER A 386 32.65 -16.10 10.26
C SER A 386 32.86 -15.91 8.76
#